data_AF-A0A511MG11-F1
#
_entry.id   AF-A0A511MG11-F1
#
_cell.length_a   1.000
_cell.length_b   1.000
_cell.length_c   1.000
_cell.angle_alpha   90.00
_cell.angle_beta   90.00
_cell.angle_gamma   90.00
#
_symmetry.space_group_name_H-M   'P 1'
#
loop_
_entity.id
_entity.type
_entity.pdbx_description
1 polymer ?
#
loop_
_entity_poly.entity_id
_entity_poly.type
_entity_poly.pdbx_seq_one_letter_code
_entity_poly.pdbx_strand_id
1 'polypeptide(L)'
;MPLIFLNGSAMRGGPLNHLLNGAPFAGEAKTAPRYRFFSVGDRFPGLDPSPDGGYSITGELFDVPLDVLRESLLPAEPPELELGAIELDDGRSVLSMVLRRPPTSYPELIDITRIGSWKKYREGAE
;
A
#
# COMPACT_ATOMS: atom_id res chain seq x y z
N MET A 1 -16.76 4.22 -8.30
CA MET A 1 -15.83 4.91 -7.38
C MET A 1 -14.46 4.25 -7.55
N PRO A 2 -13.34 4.92 -7.27
CA PRO A 2 -12.02 4.33 -7.49
C PRO A 2 -11.75 3.22 -6.48
N LEU A 3 -11.18 2.11 -6.97
CA LEU A 3 -10.60 1.09 -6.09
C LEU A 3 -9.24 1.58 -5.60
N ILE A 4 -9.06 1.52 -4.29
CA ILE A 4 -7.80 1.76 -3.59
C ILE A 4 -7.30 0.42 -3.04
N PHE A 5 -6.06 0.07 -3.40
CA PHE A 5 -5.32 -1.05 -2.84
C PHE A 5 -4.51 -0.57 -1.63
N LEU A 6 -4.77 -1.17 -0.48
CA LEU A 6 -4.10 -0.91 0.78
C LEU A 6 -3.26 -2.13 1.17
N ASN A 7 -2.02 -1.89 1.58
CA ASN A 7 -1.07 -2.95 1.96
C ASN A 7 -0.47 -2.72 3.36
N GLY A 8 -1.01 -1.77 4.12
CA GLY A 8 -0.51 -1.34 5.42
C GLY A 8 -1.59 -1.09 6.47
N SER A 9 -1.37 -0.12 7.36
CA SER A 9 -2.17 0.10 8.56
C SER A 9 -3.63 0.56 8.32
N ALA A 10 -3.98 0.93 7.08
CA ALA A 10 -5.36 1.27 6.70
C ALA A 10 -6.21 0.06 6.27
N MET A 11 -5.63 -1.14 6.16
CA MET A 11 -6.37 -2.40 5.98
C MET A 11 -7.30 -2.69 7.17
N ARG A 12 -8.28 -3.59 7.00
CA ARG A 12 -9.24 -3.98 8.04
C ARG A 12 -8.52 -4.41 9.32
N GLY A 13 -9.02 -3.94 10.46
CA GLY A 13 -8.43 -4.20 11.78
C GLY A 13 -7.12 -3.42 12.06
N GLY A 14 -6.60 -2.70 11.06
CA GLY A 14 -5.47 -1.79 11.25
C GLY A 14 -5.89 -0.47 11.91
N PRO A 15 -4.95 0.23 12.55
CA PRO A 15 -5.25 1.44 13.33
C PRO A 15 -5.72 2.62 12.48
N LEU A 16 -5.43 2.63 11.18
CA LEU A 16 -5.78 3.72 10.25
C LEU A 16 -7.02 3.40 9.40
N ASN A 17 -7.66 2.25 9.60
CA ASN A 17 -8.83 1.86 8.79
C ASN A 17 -10.01 2.84 8.92
N HIS A 18 -10.11 3.53 10.05
CA HIS A 18 -11.13 4.55 10.30
C HIS A 18 -11.08 5.71 9.29
N LEU A 19 -9.92 5.99 8.67
CA LEU A 19 -9.76 7.01 7.63
C LEU A 19 -10.51 6.70 6.33
N LEU A 20 -10.98 5.47 6.17
CA LEU A 20 -11.81 5.07 5.03
C LEU A 20 -13.28 5.48 5.20
N ASN A 21 -13.69 6.04 6.35
CA ASN A 21 -15.06 6.48 6.62
C ASN A 21 -16.14 5.44 6.24
N GLY A 22 -15.87 4.16 6.49
CA GLY A 22 -16.79 3.07 6.15
C GLY A 22 -16.85 2.70 4.67
N ALA A 23 -15.85 3.09 3.86
CA ALA A 23 -15.74 2.69 2.47
C ALA A 23 -15.90 1.16 2.32
N PRO A 24 -16.70 0.68 1.33
CA PRO A 24 -16.94 -0.74 1.14
C PRO A 24 -15.65 -1.53 0.91
N PHE A 25 -15.49 -2.63 1.64
CA PHE A 25 -14.45 -3.63 1.36
C PHE A 25 -14.78 -4.36 0.05
N ALA A 26 -13.83 -4.36 -0.88
CA ALA A 26 -13.98 -4.92 -2.22
C ALA A 26 -13.20 -6.23 -2.42
N GLY A 27 -12.57 -6.77 -1.37
CA GLY A 27 -11.91 -8.06 -1.39
C GLY A 27 -10.42 -8.00 -1.05
N GLU A 28 -9.84 -9.16 -0.77
CA GLU A 28 -8.39 -9.33 -0.75
C GLU A 28 -7.85 -9.32 -2.18
N ALA A 29 -6.63 -8.81 -2.36
CA ALA A 29 -6.00 -8.73 -3.67
C ALA A 29 -4.49 -8.87 -3.57
N LYS A 30 -3.85 -9.06 -4.72
CA LYS A 30 -2.40 -9.03 -4.84
C LYS A 30 -1.98 -8.15 -6.01
N THR A 31 -0.83 -7.52 -5.86
CA THR A 31 -0.19 -6.81 -6.96
C THR A 31 0.37 -7.81 -8.00
N ALA A 32 0.54 -7.36 -9.23
CA ALA A 32 1.34 -8.08 -10.22
C ALA A 32 2.77 -8.31 -9.69
N PRO A 33 3.56 -9.29 -10.16
CA PRO A 33 4.88 -9.61 -9.61
C PRO A 33 5.99 -8.65 -10.09
N ARG A 34 5.72 -7.33 -10.06
CA ARG A 34 6.60 -6.26 -10.54
C ARG A 34 6.75 -5.11 -9.53
N TYR A 35 6.66 -5.43 -8.23
CA TYR A 35 6.80 -4.45 -7.16
C TYR A 35 7.86 -4.90 -6.15
N ARG A 36 8.62 -3.93 -5.66
CA ARG A 36 9.40 -4.05 -4.42
C ARG A 36 8.57 -3.54 -3.26
N PHE A 37 8.87 -4.05 -2.07
CA PHE A 37 8.11 -3.75 -0.87
C PHE A 37 9.07 -3.54 0.30
N PHE A 38 8.88 -2.42 0.99
CA PHE A 38 9.79 -1.97 2.03
C PHE A 38 9.05 -1.70 3.32
N SER A 39 9.72 -1.91 4.45
CA SER A 39 9.35 -1.30 5.74
C SER A 39 10.04 0.06 5.83
N VAL A 40 9.28 1.13 6.04
CA VAL A 40 9.80 2.50 6.18
C VAL A 40 9.96 2.83 7.67
N GLY A 41 11.19 2.66 8.18
CA GLY A 41 11.52 2.86 9.59
C GLY A 41 10.67 2.03 10.55
N ASP A 42 10.19 0.84 10.14
CA ASP A 42 9.28 -0.02 10.90
C ASP A 42 7.94 0.59 11.33
N ARG A 43 7.54 1.67 10.67
CA ARG A 43 6.28 2.37 10.94
C ARG A 43 5.17 1.96 9.98
N PHE A 44 5.48 1.85 8.68
CA PHE A 44 4.52 1.56 7.62
C PHE A 44 5.22 0.95 6.41
N PRO A 45 4.48 0.21 5.57
CA PRO A 45 5.02 -0.33 4.34
C PRO A 45 5.09 0.71 3.21
N GLY A 46 6.03 0.53 2.31
CA GLY A 46 6.17 1.30 1.08
C GLY A 46 6.20 0.37 -0.14
N LEU A 47 5.30 0.63 -1.10
CA LEU A 47 5.23 -0.11 -2.36
C LEU A 47 5.98 0.65 -3.45
N ASP A 48 6.81 -0.06 -4.22
CA ASP A 48 7.66 0.56 -5.24
C ASP A 48 7.60 -0.20 -6.56
N PRO A 49 7.14 0.41 -7.67
CA PRO A 49 7.18 -0.22 -8.99
C PRO A 49 8.62 -0.55 -9.41
N SER A 50 8.83 -1.78 -9.83
CA SER A 50 10.15 -2.29 -10.22
C SER A 50 10.06 -3.06 -11.54
N PRO A 51 10.42 -2.43 -12.68
CA PRO A 51 10.30 -3.05 -14.00
C PRO A 51 11.26 -4.23 -14.20
N ASP A 52 12.38 -4.25 -13.48
CA ASP A 52 13.44 -5.26 -13.64
C ASP A 52 13.26 -6.48 -12.71
N GLY A 53 12.14 -6.58 -12.01
CA GLY A 53 11.81 -7.69 -11.13
C GLY A 53 11.20 -7.23 -9.80
N GLY A 54 10.42 -8.11 -9.19
CA GLY A 54 9.74 -7.82 -7.93
C GLY A 54 9.01 -9.06 -7.42
N TYR A 55 8.07 -8.84 -6.51
CA TYR A 55 7.20 -9.88 -5.99
C TYR A 55 5.75 -9.41 -5.96
N SER A 56 4.85 -10.37 -5.85
CA SER A 56 3.43 -10.10 -5.67
C SER A 56 3.19 -9.76 -4.19
N ILE A 57 2.58 -8.60 -3.95
CA ILE A 57 2.35 -8.06 -2.61
C ILE A 57 0.87 -8.21 -2.26
N THR A 58 0.58 -8.82 -1.12
CA THR A 58 -0.79 -9.02 -0.64
C THR A 58 -1.31 -7.74 0.02
N GLY A 59 -2.58 -7.42 -0.26
CA GLY A 59 -3.30 -6.32 0.38
C GLY A 59 -4.81 -6.47 0.24
N GLU A 60 -5.50 -5.37 0.43
CA GLU A 60 -6.96 -5.29 0.43
C GLU A 60 -7.43 -4.18 -0.51
N LEU A 61 -8.55 -4.42 -1.20
CA LEU A 61 -9.21 -3.42 -2.03
C LEU A 61 -10.38 -2.79 -1.29
N PHE A 62 -10.52 -1.50 -1.44
CA PHE A 62 -11.67 -0.72 -0.95
C PHE A 62 -12.21 0.16 -2.06
N ASP A 63 -13.54 0.31 -2.11
CA ASP A 63 -14.21 1.24 -2.99
C ASP A 63 -14.33 2.60 -2.30
N VAL A 64 -13.36 3.49 -2.51
CA VAL A 64 -13.22 4.71 -1.70
C VAL A 64 -13.79 5.93 -2.44
N PRO A 65 -14.82 6.62 -1.91
CA PRO A 65 -15.29 7.87 -2.49
C PRO A 65 -14.15 8.91 -2.58
N LEU A 66 -14.12 9.69 -3.66
CA LEU A 66 -13.06 10.69 -3.87
C LEU A 66 -13.01 11.75 -2.75
N ASP A 67 -14.14 12.10 -2.16
CA ASP A 67 -14.18 13.04 -1.03
C ASP A 67 -13.53 12.44 0.22
N VAL A 68 -13.77 11.16 0.51
CA VAL A 68 -13.09 10.45 1.62
C VAL A 68 -11.58 10.39 1.36
N LEU A 69 -11.18 10.10 0.13
CA LEU A 69 -9.76 10.07 -0.26
C LEU A 69 -9.11 11.45 -0.05
N ARG A 70 -9.76 12.52 -0.53
CA ARG A 70 -9.26 13.90 -0.45
C ARG A 70 -9.24 14.46 0.97
N GLU A 71 -10.28 14.19 1.76
CA GLU A 71 -10.50 14.84 3.06
C GLU A 71 -9.98 14.03 4.25
N SER A 72 -9.81 12.72 4.11
CA SER A 72 -9.44 11.84 5.22
C SER A 72 -8.18 11.03 4.96
N LEU A 73 -8.15 10.19 3.92
CA LEU A 73 -7.03 9.27 3.71
C LEU A 73 -5.74 10.00 3.31
N LEU A 74 -5.74 10.74 2.18
CA LEU A 74 -4.52 11.37 1.66
C LEU A 74 -3.88 12.40 2.62
N PRO A 75 -4.63 13.23 3.36
CA PRO A 75 -4.02 14.16 4.32
C PRO A 75 -3.31 13.49 5.50
N ALA A 76 -3.65 12.24 5.81
CA ALA A 76 -3.06 11.48 6.91
C ALA A 76 -1.85 10.63 6.47
N GLU A 77 -1.58 10.54 5.17
CA GLU A 77 -0.48 9.74 4.64
C GLU A 77 0.88 10.37 4.96
N PRO A 78 1.90 9.55 5.28
CA PRO A 78 3.26 10.03 5.47
C PRO A 78 3.81 10.73 4.22
N PRO A 79 4.70 11.74 4.36
CA PRO A 79 5.30 12.44 3.22
C PRO A 79 6.11 11.53 2.30
N GLU A 80 6.57 10.38 2.80
CA GLU A 80 7.28 9.34 2.05
C GLU A 80 6.39 8.63 1.02
N LEU A 81 5.06 8.73 1.16
CA LEU A 81 4.10 8.12 0.25
C LEU A 81 3.45 9.16 -0.68
N GLU A 82 3.05 8.69 -1.85
CA GLU A 82 2.21 9.42 -2.79
C GLU A 82 1.19 8.50 -3.44
N LEU A 83 0.11 9.08 -3.95
CA LEU A 83 -0.92 8.33 -4.67
C LEU A 83 -0.41 7.97 -6.07
N GLY A 84 -0.45 6.68 -6.41
CA GLY A 84 -0.07 6.16 -7.72
C GLY A 84 -1.09 5.17 -8.27
N ALA A 85 -0.94 4.84 -9.55
CA ALA A 85 -1.65 3.73 -10.18
C ALA A 85 -0.76 2.48 -10.17
N ILE A 86 -1.32 1.34 -9.78
CA ILE A 86 -0.64 0.04 -9.75
C ILE A 86 -1.45 -1.01 -10.51
N GLU A 87 -0.82 -2.12 -10.81
CA GLU A 87 -1.42 -3.26 -11.49
C GLU A 87 -1.53 -4.44 -10.52
N LEU A 88 -2.69 -5.09 -10.55
CA LEU A 88 -2.99 -6.31 -9.80
C LEU A 88 -2.55 -7.56 -10.57
N ASP A 89 -2.48 -8.70 -9.90
CA ASP A 89 -2.13 -9.99 -10.52
C ASP A 89 -3.16 -10.47 -11.56
N ASP A 90 -4.40 -9.97 -11.48
CA ASP A 90 -5.45 -10.17 -12.47
C ASP A 90 -5.42 -9.17 -13.65
N GLY A 91 -4.42 -8.29 -13.69
CA GLY A 91 -4.21 -7.30 -14.77
C GLY A 91 -5.03 -6.02 -14.65
N ARG A 92 -5.89 -5.87 -13.63
CA ARG A 92 -6.59 -4.59 -13.38
C ARG A 92 -5.61 -3.53 -12.91
N SER A 93 -5.84 -2.28 -13.32
CA SER A 93 -5.18 -1.11 -12.73
C SER A 93 -6.06 -0.48 -11.65
N VAL A 94 -5.46 -0.18 -10.50
CA VAL A 94 -6.13 0.45 -9.34
C VAL A 94 -5.24 1.53 -8.74
N LEU A 95 -5.79 2.36 -7.84
CA LEU A 95 -4.99 3.33 -7.09
C LEU A 95 -4.34 2.66 -5.88
N SER A 96 -3.18 3.16 -5.45
CA SER A 96 -2.53 2.75 -4.21
C SER A 96 -1.56 3.81 -3.72
N MET A 97 -1.18 3.72 -2.45
CA MET A 97 -0.06 4.50 -1.92
C MET A 97 1.25 3.82 -2.30
N VAL A 98 2.14 4.58 -2.96
CA VAL A 98 3.46 4.14 -3.41
C VAL A 98 4.54 5.03 -2.80
N LEU A 99 5.78 4.54 -2.76
CA LEU A 99 6.92 5.32 -2.32
C LEU A 99 7.16 6.49 -3.27
N ARG A 100 7.20 7.71 -2.73
CA ARG A 100 7.38 8.96 -3.47
C ARG A 100 8.79 9.09 -4.04
N ARG A 101 8.95 9.27 -5.34
CA ARG A 101 10.28 9.43 -5.99
C ARG A 101 10.53 10.86 -6.51
N PRO A 102 11.78 11.39 -6.47
CA PRO A 102 12.95 10.83 -5.80
C PRO A 102 12.85 10.98 -4.26
N PRO A 103 13.56 10.14 -3.49
CA PRO A 103 13.54 10.25 -2.03
C PRO A 103 14.18 11.57 -1.61
N THR A 104 13.47 12.42 -0.86
CA THR A 104 14.09 13.61 -0.25
C THR A 104 14.74 13.32 1.10
N SER A 105 14.37 12.23 1.77
CA SER A 105 15.17 11.44 2.71
C SER A 105 14.22 10.38 3.27
N TYR A 106 14.38 9.11 2.92
CA TYR A 106 13.63 8.11 3.66
C TYR A 106 14.33 7.85 5.00
N PRO A 107 13.59 7.54 6.06
CA PRO A 107 14.10 6.69 7.13
C PRO A 107 14.70 5.40 6.55
N GLU A 108 15.33 4.59 7.39
CA GLU A 108 15.82 3.27 6.98
C GLU A 108 14.74 2.49 6.20
N LEU A 109 15.10 2.03 5.00
CA LEU A 109 14.26 1.16 4.18
C LEU A 109 14.75 -0.28 4.34
N ILE A 110 13.92 -1.11 4.96
CA ILE A 110 14.19 -2.55 5.08
C ILE A 110 13.44 -3.25 3.95
N ASP A 111 14.17 -3.99 3.11
CA ASP A 111 13.57 -4.74 2.01
C ASP A 111 12.82 -5.97 2.55
N ILE A 112 11.50 -5.95 2.42
CA ILE A 112 10.59 -7.03 2.83
C ILE A 112 9.87 -7.64 1.61
N THR A 113 10.44 -7.46 0.42
CA THR A 113 9.82 -7.85 -0.87
C THR A 113 9.46 -9.33 -0.89
N ARG A 114 10.32 -10.20 -0.34
CA ARG A 114 10.07 -11.66 -0.30
C ARG A 114 9.00 -12.07 0.71
N ILE A 115 8.79 -11.28 1.76
CA ILE A 115 7.70 -11.52 2.73
C ILE A 115 6.36 -11.18 2.07
N GLY A 116 6.33 -10.13 1.25
CA GLY A 116 5.18 -9.78 0.41
C GLY A 116 3.92 -9.37 1.17
N SER A 117 4.03 -9.12 2.48
CA SER A 117 2.89 -8.78 3.34
C SER A 117 3.36 -8.03 4.58
N TRP A 118 2.79 -6.84 4.79
CA TRP A 118 3.06 -6.05 5.99
C TRP A 118 2.65 -6.80 7.25
N LYS A 119 1.47 -7.43 7.24
CA LYS A 119 0.98 -8.21 8.37
C LYS A 119 1.96 -9.31 8.78
N LYS A 120 2.43 -10.13 7.82
CA LYS A 120 3.40 -11.20 8.10
C LYS A 120 4.72 -10.67 8.63
N TYR A 121 5.22 -9.57 8.05
CA TYR A 121 6.43 -8.92 8.55
C TYR A 121 6.28 -8.48 10.01
N ARG A 122 5.14 -7.87 10.38
CA ARG A 122 4.84 -7.47 11.76
C ARG A 122 4.67 -8.64 12.73
N GLU A 123 4.37 -9.83 12.21
CA GLU A 123 4.30 -11.09 12.97
C GLU A 123 5.69 -11.77 13.11
N GLY A 124 6.75 -11.19 12.55
CA GLY A 124 8.13 -11.68 12.68
C GLY A 124 8.56 -12.67 11.57
N ALA A 125 7.90 -12.66 10.42
CA ALA A 125 8.39 -13.40 9.26
C ALA A 125 9.73 -12.82 8.77
N GLU A 126 10.67 -13.70 8.42
CA GLU A 126 11.98 -13.39 7.82
C GLU A 126 12.03 -13.75 6.33
#